data_AF-A0AA88L6F1-F1
#
_entry.id   AF-A0AA88L6F1-F1
#
_cell.length_a   1.000
_cell.length_b   1.000
_cell.length_c   1.000
_cell.angle_alpha   90.00
_cell.angle_beta   90.00
_cell.angle_gamma   90.00
#
_symmetry.space_group_name_H-M   'P 1'
#
loop_
_entity.id
_entity.type
_entity.pdbx_description
1 polymer ?
#
loop_
_entity_poly.entity_id
_entity_poly.type
_entity_poly.pdbx_seq_one_letter_code
_entity_poly.pdbx_strand_id
1 'polypeptide(L)'
;MIQLSKTEQVLRKMKQYNIDILALSKIRWKGVGQETLDHGYVLLYSGENNHHQAGVGLMMSPAAYQTMLKWTPLSERILFARFATTHTKLSVIVCYAPTNEADDDVKDSFYETLQGFTKDIPKHDVLCVAGALNAKVGADRKYCPEVLGPHGLGQINENGALLVDFALSNNLVVGGTLFEHKIVHKYTWKFPDGSTRNQIDHFLIARKWRTSLLDVRGYRGAGAQSDHILMIAHIQIKLRAQKKTQQDLKKLYDTDKLQDQKIRRDFCISLWNKFNALAVKANDSESLYDLTMQIIFPFEYRLNMLMNAHIYRRSLEPLAHLLEYMNFVLV
;
A
#
# COMPACT_ATOMS: atom_id res chain seq x y z
N MET A 1 18.18 -23.17 -29.72
CA MET A 1 18.18 -22.16 -28.64
C MET A 1 16.81 -22.23 -27.99
N ILE A 2 16.69 -22.76 -26.76
CA ILE A 2 15.38 -23.05 -26.13
C ILE A 2 14.74 -21.72 -25.73
N GLN A 3 13.56 -21.44 -26.28
CA GLN A 3 12.78 -20.24 -26.00
C GLN A 3 12.13 -20.41 -24.62
N LEU A 4 12.66 -19.73 -23.60
CA LEU A 4 12.10 -19.70 -22.25
C LEU A 4 10.67 -19.15 -22.30
N SER A 5 9.76 -19.74 -21.54
CA SER A 5 8.38 -19.24 -21.44
C SER A 5 8.39 -17.76 -21.02
N LYS A 6 7.43 -16.94 -21.47
CA LYS A 6 7.38 -15.51 -21.10
C LYS A 6 7.40 -15.33 -19.57
N THR A 7 6.74 -16.22 -18.85
CA THR A 7 6.75 -16.28 -17.38
C THR A 7 8.16 -16.49 -16.82
N GLU A 8 8.95 -17.41 -17.36
CA GLU A 8 10.35 -17.62 -16.95
C GLU A 8 11.24 -16.40 -17.23
N GLN A 9 11.01 -15.70 -18.35
CA GLN A 9 11.74 -14.47 -18.65
C GLN A 9 11.44 -13.38 -17.61
N VAL A 10 10.16 -13.22 -17.24
CA VAL A 10 9.72 -12.29 -16.20
C VAL A 10 10.32 -12.67 -14.84
N LEU A 11 10.28 -13.95 -14.45
CA LEU A 11 10.88 -14.43 -13.20
C LEU A 11 12.38 -14.17 -13.14
N ARG A 12 13.11 -14.38 -14.25
CA ARG A 12 14.54 -14.05 -14.33
C ARG A 12 14.79 -12.56 -14.11
N LYS A 13 13.93 -11.69 -14.63
CA LYS A 13 14.01 -10.24 -14.41
C LYS A 13 13.71 -9.88 -12.96
N MET A 14 12.71 -10.51 -12.34
CA MET A 14 12.46 -10.34 -10.90
C MET A 14 13.69 -10.67 -10.06
N LYS A 15 14.34 -11.80 -10.34
CA LYS A 15 15.59 -12.19 -9.66
C LYS A 15 16.74 -11.22 -9.97
N GLN A 16 16.92 -10.84 -11.23
CA GLN A 16 18.01 -9.95 -11.67
C GLN A 16 17.95 -8.57 -10.99
N TYR A 17 16.73 -8.04 -10.80
CA TYR A 17 16.51 -6.71 -10.25
C TYR A 17 16.08 -6.72 -8.78
N ASN A 18 16.12 -7.88 -8.11
CA ASN A 18 15.67 -8.07 -6.72
C ASN A 18 14.27 -7.50 -6.48
N ILE A 19 13.30 -7.94 -7.28
CA ILE A 19 11.91 -7.47 -7.24
C ILE A 19 11.09 -8.40 -6.35
N ASP A 20 10.47 -7.82 -5.33
CA ASP A 20 9.60 -8.55 -4.40
C ASP A 20 8.17 -8.64 -4.90
N ILE A 21 7.63 -7.55 -5.45
CA ILE A 21 6.27 -7.45 -5.95
C ILE A 21 6.25 -6.84 -7.35
N LEU A 22 5.69 -7.59 -8.29
CA LEU A 22 5.58 -7.23 -9.69
C LEU A 22 4.10 -7.16 -10.09
N ALA A 23 3.64 -5.95 -10.38
CA ALA A 23 2.35 -5.68 -10.99
C ALA A 23 2.42 -5.89 -12.51
N LEU A 24 1.52 -6.72 -13.03
CA LEU A 24 1.44 -7.09 -14.44
C LEU A 24 0.12 -6.61 -15.02
N SER A 25 0.19 -5.97 -16.18
CA SER A 25 -0.97 -5.64 -17.00
C SER A 25 -0.96 -6.46 -18.30
N LYS A 26 -2.12 -6.59 -18.96
CA LYS A 26 -2.27 -7.33 -20.23
C LYS A 26 -1.77 -8.78 -20.17
N ILE A 27 -1.99 -9.47 -19.05
CA ILE A 27 -1.58 -10.89 -18.94
C ILE A 27 -2.39 -11.80 -19.86
N ARG A 28 -3.63 -11.41 -20.20
CA ARG A 28 -4.55 -12.14 -21.12
C ARG A 28 -4.89 -13.57 -20.68
N TRP A 29 -4.74 -13.86 -19.38
CA TRP A 29 -5.16 -15.12 -18.79
C TRP A 29 -6.65 -15.08 -18.50
N LYS A 30 -7.30 -16.25 -18.59
CA LYS A 30 -8.75 -16.37 -18.34
C LYS A 30 -9.02 -16.66 -16.88
N GLY A 31 -10.11 -16.08 -16.39
CA GLY A 31 -10.61 -16.31 -15.04
C GLY A 31 -9.71 -15.73 -13.96
N VAL A 32 -9.86 -16.29 -12.76
CA VAL A 32 -9.24 -15.80 -11.54
C VAL A 32 -8.55 -16.95 -10.86
N GLY A 33 -7.32 -16.74 -10.41
CA GLY A 33 -6.61 -17.80 -9.70
C GLY A 33 -5.25 -17.39 -9.17
N GLN A 34 -4.56 -18.41 -8.69
CA GLN A 34 -3.23 -18.32 -8.11
C GLN A 34 -2.41 -19.50 -8.67
N GLU A 35 -1.25 -19.20 -9.23
CA GLU A 35 -0.29 -20.20 -9.70
C GLU A 35 1.01 -20.12 -8.90
N THR A 36 1.52 -21.28 -8.51
CA THR A 36 2.88 -21.38 -7.94
C THR A 36 3.86 -21.63 -9.07
N LEU A 37 4.87 -20.78 -9.14
CA LEU A 37 5.89 -20.77 -10.17
C LEU A 37 7.21 -21.31 -9.61
N ASP A 38 8.20 -21.47 -10.49
CA ASP A 38 9.52 -21.97 -10.12
C ASP A 38 10.14 -21.19 -8.94
N HIS A 39 10.84 -21.92 -8.08
CA HIS A 39 11.53 -21.39 -6.89
C HIS A 39 10.58 -20.71 -5.88
N GLY A 40 9.30 -21.09 -5.88
CA GLY A 40 8.32 -20.64 -4.89
C GLY A 40 7.76 -19.24 -5.12
N TYR A 41 8.00 -18.65 -6.30
CA TYR A 41 7.32 -17.42 -6.71
C TYR A 41 5.83 -17.72 -6.91
N VAL A 42 4.98 -16.73 -6.66
CA VAL A 42 3.53 -16.89 -6.80
C VAL A 42 2.98 -15.81 -7.71
N LEU A 43 2.09 -16.19 -8.63
CA LEU A 43 1.34 -15.28 -9.48
C LEU A 43 -0.14 -15.34 -9.13
N LEU A 44 -0.68 -14.22 -8.66
CA LEU A 44 -2.12 -13.99 -8.62
C LEU A 44 -2.56 -13.39 -9.93
N TYR A 45 -3.72 -13.80 -10.44
CA TYR A 45 -4.25 -13.24 -11.67
C TYR A 45 -5.77 -13.07 -11.62
N SER A 46 -6.22 -12.04 -12.32
CA SER A 46 -7.63 -11.81 -12.63
C SER A 46 -7.75 -11.37 -14.07
N GLY A 47 -8.57 -12.07 -14.84
CA GLY A 47 -8.83 -11.78 -16.23
C GLY A 47 -10.23 -12.24 -16.64
N GLU A 48 -10.63 -11.86 -17.85
CA GLU A 48 -11.96 -12.12 -18.36
C GLU A 48 -12.13 -13.61 -18.72
N ASN A 49 -13.33 -14.16 -18.57
CA ASN A 49 -13.59 -15.57 -18.87
C ASN A 49 -13.65 -15.85 -20.38
N ASN A 50 -14.16 -14.90 -21.16
CA ASN A 50 -14.55 -15.13 -22.55
C ASN A 50 -13.47 -14.66 -23.54
N HIS A 51 -12.87 -13.50 -23.31
CA HIS A 51 -11.91 -12.89 -24.23
C HIS A 51 -10.50 -12.75 -23.62
N HIS A 52 -9.47 -12.98 -24.43
CA HIS A 52 -8.07 -12.81 -24.04
C HIS A 52 -7.58 -11.36 -24.25
N GLN A 53 -8.38 -10.35 -23.86
CA GLN A 53 -8.07 -8.94 -24.16
C GLN A 53 -7.57 -8.15 -22.94
N ALA A 54 -8.09 -8.44 -21.75
CA ALA A 54 -7.73 -7.77 -20.50
C ALA A 54 -6.79 -8.62 -19.63
N GLY A 55 -6.81 -8.39 -18.32
CA GLY A 55 -6.09 -9.18 -17.34
C GLY A 55 -5.04 -8.38 -16.58
N VAL A 56 -5.06 -8.56 -15.27
CA VAL A 56 -4.05 -8.07 -14.33
C VAL A 56 -3.47 -9.23 -13.54
N GLY A 57 -2.20 -9.11 -13.18
CA GLY A 57 -1.51 -10.06 -12.34
C GLY A 57 -0.65 -9.40 -11.28
N LEU A 58 -0.41 -10.13 -10.20
CA LEU A 58 0.53 -9.75 -9.15
C LEU A 58 1.46 -10.93 -8.89
N MET A 59 2.69 -10.82 -9.40
CA MET A 59 3.74 -11.81 -9.18
C MET A 59 4.58 -11.40 -7.99
N MET A 60 4.90 -12.36 -7.11
CA MET A 60 5.54 -12.11 -5.83
C MET A 60 6.69 -13.07 -5.57
N SER A 61 7.73 -12.58 -4.90
CA SER A 61 8.78 -13.43 -4.32
C SER A 61 8.19 -14.32 -3.22
N PRO A 62 8.84 -15.46 -2.89
CA PRO A 62 8.40 -16.32 -1.79
C PRO A 62 8.26 -15.55 -0.46
N ALA A 63 9.19 -14.63 -0.19
CA ALA A 63 9.17 -13.79 1.00
C ALA A 63 7.97 -12.84 1.03
N ALA A 64 7.68 -12.17 -0.10
CA ALA A 64 6.51 -11.30 -0.20
C ALA A 64 5.20 -12.08 -0.04
N TYR A 65 5.08 -13.24 -0.67
CA TYR A 65 3.88 -14.07 -0.57
C TYR A 65 3.60 -14.52 0.88
N GLN A 66 4.63 -14.90 1.65
CA GLN A 66 4.47 -15.31 3.06
C GLN A 66 3.89 -14.21 3.97
N THR A 67 4.05 -12.95 3.58
CA THR A 67 3.50 -11.80 4.33
C THR A 67 2.11 -11.38 3.88
N MET A 68 1.61 -11.95 2.78
CA MET A 68 0.31 -11.60 2.22
C MET A 68 -0.81 -11.99 3.19
N LEU A 69 -1.66 -11.03 3.51
CA LEU A 69 -2.79 -11.20 4.41
C LEU A 69 -4.07 -11.57 3.66
N LYS A 70 -4.28 -10.93 2.51
CA LYS A 70 -5.43 -11.19 1.63
C LYS A 70 -5.17 -10.62 0.25
N TRP A 71 -5.88 -11.16 -0.73
CA TRP A 71 -6.02 -10.55 -2.05
C TRP A 71 -7.46 -10.63 -2.52
N THR A 72 -7.85 -9.74 -3.43
CA THR A 72 -9.22 -9.64 -3.94
C THR A 72 -9.19 -9.26 -5.43
N PRO A 73 -9.75 -10.09 -6.32
CA PRO A 73 -10.00 -9.72 -7.71
C PRO A 73 -11.22 -8.80 -7.76
N LEU A 74 -11.06 -7.56 -8.20
CA LEU A 74 -12.15 -6.58 -8.24
C LEU A 74 -12.80 -6.53 -9.62
N SER A 75 -11.99 -6.69 -10.66
CA SER A 75 -12.42 -6.89 -12.04
C SER A 75 -11.28 -7.53 -12.84
N GLU A 76 -11.52 -7.83 -14.11
CA GLU A 76 -10.49 -8.28 -15.06
C GLU A 76 -9.37 -7.24 -15.30
N ARG A 77 -9.53 -6.03 -14.75
CA ARG A 77 -8.61 -4.89 -14.86
C ARG A 77 -8.09 -4.40 -13.52
N ILE A 78 -8.60 -4.90 -12.39
CA ILE A 78 -8.21 -4.43 -11.06
C ILE A 78 -8.04 -5.61 -10.10
N LEU A 79 -6.86 -5.71 -9.50
CA LEU A 79 -6.54 -6.72 -8.48
C LEU A 79 -5.96 -6.03 -7.25
N PHE A 80 -6.45 -6.39 -6.08
CA PHE A 80 -5.95 -5.89 -4.81
C PHE A 80 -5.20 -6.97 -4.03
N ALA A 81 -4.13 -6.60 -3.33
CA ALA A 81 -3.48 -7.43 -2.33
C ALA A 81 -3.00 -6.59 -1.13
N ARG A 82 -3.08 -7.19 0.07
CA ARG A 82 -2.65 -6.57 1.33
C ARG A 82 -1.58 -7.42 2.00
N PHE A 83 -0.53 -6.79 2.49
CA PHE A 83 0.65 -7.43 3.08
C PHE A 83 0.91 -6.93 4.50
N ALA A 84 1.45 -7.81 5.34
CA ALA A 84 1.93 -7.50 6.66
C ALA A 84 3.39 -7.03 6.61
N THR A 85 3.64 -5.78 7.00
CA THR A 85 5.00 -5.27 7.25
C THR A 85 5.23 -5.15 8.76
N THR A 86 6.47 -4.88 9.18
CA THR A 86 6.85 -4.77 10.60
C THR A 86 5.97 -3.77 11.37
N HIS A 87 5.67 -2.62 10.76
CA HIS A 87 5.08 -1.49 11.47
C HIS A 87 3.73 -1.02 10.92
N THR A 88 3.41 -1.39 9.69
CA THR A 88 2.16 -1.00 9.03
C THR A 88 1.69 -2.11 8.09
N LYS A 89 0.57 -1.92 7.42
CA LYS A 89 0.15 -2.80 6.33
C LYS A 89 0.38 -2.10 5.01
N LEU A 90 0.76 -2.89 4.02
CA LEU A 90 0.94 -2.41 2.66
C LEU A 90 -0.26 -2.89 1.85
N SER A 91 -0.93 -1.96 1.18
CA SER A 91 -2.09 -2.21 0.34
C SER A 91 -1.71 -1.88 -1.09
N VAL A 92 -1.78 -2.85 -1.99
CA VAL A 92 -1.37 -2.74 -3.39
C VAL A 92 -2.59 -2.96 -4.27
N ILE A 93 -2.87 -2.00 -5.14
CA ILE A 93 -3.85 -2.15 -6.22
C ILE A 93 -3.08 -2.22 -7.53
N VAL A 94 -3.28 -3.31 -8.27
CA VAL A 94 -2.80 -3.47 -9.66
C VAL A 94 -3.92 -3.08 -10.61
N CYS A 95 -3.60 -2.23 -11.57
CA CYS A 95 -4.57 -1.72 -12.54
C CYS A 95 -4.16 -2.00 -14.00
N TYR A 96 -5.16 -2.18 -14.85
CA TYR A 96 -5.03 -2.04 -16.30
C TYR A 96 -6.21 -1.20 -16.82
N ALA A 97 -6.02 0.12 -16.86
CA ALA A 97 -7.08 1.04 -17.23
C ALA A 97 -7.49 0.86 -18.71
N PRO A 98 -8.71 1.27 -19.09
CA PRO A 98 -9.10 1.41 -20.49
C PRO A 98 -8.16 2.35 -21.26
N THR A 99 -8.11 2.23 -22.60
CA THR A 99 -7.30 3.13 -23.44
C THR A 99 -7.94 4.53 -23.50
N ASN A 100 -7.23 5.53 -24.02
CA ASN A 100 -7.79 6.88 -24.11
C ASN A 100 -8.98 6.93 -25.07
N GLU A 101 -8.98 6.06 -26.07
CA GLU A 101 -10.00 5.91 -27.10
C GLU A 101 -11.18 5.03 -26.68
N ALA A 102 -11.16 4.46 -25.46
CA ALA A 102 -12.28 3.70 -24.95
C ALA A 102 -13.47 4.63 -24.66
N ASP A 103 -14.68 4.08 -24.76
CA ASP A 103 -15.92 4.78 -24.45
C ASP A 103 -15.91 5.27 -22.99
N ASP A 104 -16.54 6.41 -22.75
CA ASP A 104 -16.53 7.05 -21.43
C ASP A 104 -17.22 6.18 -20.37
N ASP A 105 -18.28 5.45 -20.72
CA ASP A 105 -18.94 4.48 -19.83
C ASP A 105 -17.96 3.40 -19.31
N VAL A 106 -17.01 2.97 -20.14
CA VAL A 106 -16.00 1.97 -19.77
C VAL A 106 -14.95 2.58 -18.83
N LYS A 107 -14.57 3.85 -19.07
CA LYS A 107 -13.66 4.59 -18.19
C LYS A 107 -14.32 4.86 -16.83
N ASP A 108 -15.58 5.27 -16.83
CA ASP A 108 -16.36 5.57 -15.63
C ASP A 108 -16.53 4.32 -14.77
N SER A 109 -16.97 3.20 -15.36
CA SER A 109 -17.10 1.93 -14.64
C SER A 109 -15.78 1.47 -13.99
N PHE A 110 -14.65 1.65 -14.70
CA PHE A 110 -13.32 1.36 -14.15
C PHE A 110 -12.98 2.26 -12.94
N TYR A 111 -13.15 3.57 -13.06
CA TYR A 111 -12.82 4.52 -11.99
C TYR A 111 -13.80 4.44 -10.82
N GLU A 112 -15.08 4.13 -11.04
CA GLU A 112 -16.06 3.86 -9.98
C GLU A 112 -15.65 2.65 -9.13
N THR A 113 -15.29 1.54 -9.78
CA THR A 113 -14.81 0.33 -9.10
C THR A 113 -13.54 0.62 -8.31
N LEU A 114 -12.57 1.29 -8.95
CA LEU A 114 -11.30 1.66 -8.32
C LEU A 114 -11.52 2.59 -7.12
N GLN A 115 -12.36 3.62 -7.28
CA GLN A 115 -12.64 4.62 -6.26
C GLN A 115 -13.44 4.04 -5.09
N GLY A 116 -14.43 3.19 -5.37
CA GLY A 116 -15.23 2.48 -4.36
C GLY A 116 -14.32 1.66 -3.45
N PHE A 117 -13.49 0.80 -4.04
CA PHE A 117 -12.60 -0.04 -3.26
C PHE A 117 -11.51 0.76 -2.52
N THR A 118 -10.96 1.81 -3.14
CA THR A 118 -9.93 2.64 -2.52
C THR A 118 -10.43 3.34 -1.24
N LYS A 119 -11.73 3.66 -1.16
CA LYS A 119 -12.33 4.26 0.04
C LYS A 119 -12.30 3.31 1.24
N ASP A 120 -12.48 2.02 0.99
CA ASP A 120 -12.55 0.97 2.03
C ASP A 120 -11.19 0.56 2.57
N ILE A 121 -10.10 0.93 1.89
CA ILE A 121 -8.74 0.63 2.35
C ILE A 121 -8.43 1.44 3.62
N PRO A 122 -7.95 0.79 4.70
CA PRO A 122 -7.65 1.47 5.94
C PRO A 122 -6.63 2.61 5.75
N LYS A 123 -6.98 3.81 6.23
CA LYS A 123 -6.16 5.01 6.03
C LYS A 123 -4.78 4.94 6.68
N HIS A 124 -4.48 3.97 7.55
CA HIS A 124 -3.15 3.77 8.12
C HIS A 124 -2.21 2.96 7.21
N ASP A 125 -2.74 2.22 6.24
CA ASP A 125 -1.95 1.44 5.28
C ASP A 125 -1.03 2.33 4.42
N VAL A 126 0.04 1.73 3.92
CA VAL A 126 0.79 2.23 2.76
C VAL A 126 0.01 1.81 1.52
N LEU A 127 -0.86 2.69 1.03
CA LEU A 127 -1.57 2.44 -0.22
C LEU A 127 -0.65 2.77 -1.41
N CYS A 128 -0.48 1.78 -2.28
CA CYS A 128 0.17 1.89 -3.58
C CYS A 128 -0.82 1.48 -4.68
N VAL A 129 -0.89 2.26 -5.75
CA VAL A 129 -1.63 1.92 -6.97
C VAL A 129 -0.63 1.84 -8.10
N ALA A 130 -0.63 0.75 -8.84
CA ALA A 130 0.40 0.46 -9.81
C ALA A 130 -0.26 -0.17 -11.04
N GLY A 131 -0.06 0.38 -12.22
CA GLY A 131 -0.51 -0.31 -13.43
C GLY A 131 -0.18 0.39 -14.74
N ALA A 132 -0.54 -0.26 -15.83
CA ALA A 132 -0.76 0.40 -17.12
C ALA A 132 -2.07 1.20 -17.04
N LEU A 133 -1.97 2.49 -16.73
CA LEU A 133 -3.12 3.37 -16.54
C LEU A 133 -3.51 4.12 -17.82
N ASN A 134 -2.78 3.92 -18.94
CA ASN A 134 -3.02 4.57 -20.22
C ASN A 134 -3.15 6.10 -20.13
N ALA A 135 -2.49 6.68 -19.13
CA ALA A 135 -2.64 8.07 -18.74
C ALA A 135 -1.34 8.82 -18.99
N LYS A 136 -1.36 9.93 -19.72
CA LYS A 136 -0.25 10.87 -19.78
C LYS A 136 -0.57 11.99 -18.82
N VAL A 137 0.15 12.10 -17.71
CA VAL A 137 -0.11 13.12 -16.68
C VAL A 137 0.55 14.47 -16.97
N GLY A 138 1.43 14.50 -17.98
CA GLY A 138 2.14 15.71 -18.42
C GLY A 138 3.32 16.11 -17.53
N ALA A 139 4.04 17.13 -18.00
CA ALA A 139 5.18 17.74 -17.29
C ALA A 139 4.80 18.99 -16.48
N ASP A 140 3.62 19.59 -16.72
CA ASP A 140 3.21 20.81 -16.04
C ASP A 140 2.70 20.51 -14.62
N ARG A 141 3.59 20.66 -13.65
CA ARG A 141 3.25 20.51 -12.22
C ARG A 141 2.15 21.46 -11.77
N LYS A 142 1.98 22.64 -12.40
CA LYS A 142 0.98 23.63 -11.99
C LYS A 142 -0.45 23.12 -12.14
N TYR A 143 -0.67 22.12 -13.00
CA TYR A 143 -1.96 21.47 -13.16
C TYR A 143 -2.49 20.90 -11.84
N CYS A 144 -1.64 20.21 -11.07
CA CYS A 144 -1.99 19.69 -9.74
C CYS A 144 -0.73 19.44 -8.89
N PRO A 145 -0.17 20.47 -8.22
CA PRO A 145 1.10 20.37 -7.49
C PRO A 145 1.05 19.45 -6.26
N GLU A 146 -0.16 19.14 -5.80
CA GLU A 146 -0.53 18.16 -4.80
C GLU A 146 -0.18 16.73 -5.22
N VAL A 147 -0.49 16.37 -6.47
CA VAL A 147 -0.37 15.02 -7.02
C VAL A 147 0.93 14.86 -7.81
N LEU A 148 1.30 15.88 -8.57
CA LEU A 148 2.38 15.86 -9.54
C LEU A 148 3.68 16.42 -8.96
N GLY A 149 4.79 15.76 -9.30
CA GLY A 149 6.14 16.25 -9.08
C GLY A 149 6.66 17.11 -10.23
N PRO A 150 7.85 17.71 -10.06
CA PRO A 150 8.41 18.66 -11.03
C PRO A 150 9.03 18.00 -12.27
N HIS A 151 9.01 16.66 -12.36
CA HIS A 151 9.74 15.91 -13.38
C HIS A 151 8.86 15.03 -14.27
N GLY A 152 7.57 15.37 -14.41
CA GLY A 152 6.67 14.68 -15.37
C GLY A 152 7.14 14.75 -16.82
N LEU A 153 6.42 14.05 -17.71
CA LEU A 153 6.77 13.92 -19.13
C LEU A 153 5.58 14.24 -20.03
N GLY A 154 5.82 15.03 -21.09
CA GLY A 154 4.86 15.27 -22.16
C GLY A 154 3.71 16.21 -21.76
N GLN A 155 2.59 16.09 -22.47
CA GLN A 155 1.35 16.81 -22.20
C GLN A 155 0.31 15.88 -21.58
N ILE A 156 -0.59 16.47 -20.82
CA ILE A 156 -1.70 15.74 -20.21
C ILE A 156 -2.71 15.30 -21.28
N ASN A 157 -3.26 14.08 -21.16
CA ASN A 157 -4.42 13.62 -21.94
C ASN A 157 -5.64 13.41 -21.04
N GLU A 158 -6.78 13.01 -21.62
CA GLU A 158 -8.03 12.78 -20.89
C GLU A 158 -7.87 11.75 -19.76
N ASN A 159 -7.27 10.59 -20.06
CA ASN A 159 -6.95 9.59 -19.03
C ASN A 159 -5.99 10.13 -17.96
N GLY A 160 -5.10 11.05 -18.34
CA GLY A 160 -4.22 11.80 -17.45
C GLY A 160 -4.98 12.65 -16.45
N ALA A 161 -6.00 13.38 -16.92
CA ALA A 161 -6.88 14.17 -16.06
C ALA A 161 -7.65 13.27 -15.07
N LEU A 162 -8.27 12.19 -15.56
CA LEU A 162 -8.97 11.22 -14.71
C LEU A 162 -8.06 10.61 -13.62
N LEU A 163 -6.83 10.25 -14.00
CA LEU A 163 -5.86 9.72 -13.04
C LEU A 163 -5.46 10.76 -11.99
N VAL A 164 -5.25 12.01 -12.40
CA VAL A 164 -4.92 13.11 -11.47
C VAL A 164 -6.07 13.37 -10.51
N ASP A 165 -7.32 13.37 -10.98
CA ASP A 165 -8.52 13.59 -10.15
C ASP A 165 -8.71 12.45 -9.15
N PHE A 166 -8.55 11.19 -9.60
CA PHE A 166 -8.53 10.04 -8.71
C PHE A 166 -7.42 10.15 -7.66
N ALA A 167 -6.20 10.51 -8.07
CA ALA A 167 -5.07 10.64 -7.16
C ALA A 167 -5.29 11.76 -6.14
N LEU A 168 -5.83 12.91 -6.56
CA LEU A 168 -6.15 14.03 -5.69
C LEU A 168 -7.18 13.63 -4.64
N SER A 169 -8.28 13.00 -5.07
CA SER A 169 -9.38 12.55 -4.22
C SER A 169 -8.94 11.54 -3.15
N ASN A 170 -7.91 10.74 -3.44
CA ASN A 170 -7.40 9.71 -2.53
C ASN A 170 -6.08 10.09 -1.84
N ASN A 171 -5.66 11.36 -1.94
CA ASN A 171 -4.40 11.84 -1.37
C ASN A 171 -3.19 11.01 -1.83
N LEU A 172 -3.12 10.66 -3.10
CA LEU A 172 -2.00 9.97 -3.73
C LEU A 172 -1.06 10.97 -4.43
N VAL A 173 0.16 10.53 -4.73
CA VAL A 173 1.12 11.24 -5.58
C VAL A 173 1.62 10.33 -6.68
N VAL A 174 1.86 10.86 -7.88
CA VAL A 174 2.36 10.10 -9.02
C VAL A 174 3.88 10.00 -8.95
N GLY A 175 4.38 8.84 -8.52
CA GLY A 175 5.79 8.57 -8.27
C GLY A 175 6.72 8.87 -9.45
N GLY A 176 6.30 8.50 -10.67
CA GLY A 176 7.07 8.71 -11.90
C GLY A 176 7.29 10.18 -12.29
N THR A 177 6.67 11.13 -11.58
CA THR A 177 6.86 12.58 -11.78
C THR A 177 7.72 13.22 -10.70
N LEU A 178 8.10 12.49 -9.64
CA LEU A 178 8.74 13.05 -8.45
C LEU A 178 10.26 13.18 -8.56
N PHE A 179 10.91 12.35 -9.38
CA PHE A 179 12.36 12.19 -9.40
C PHE A 179 12.97 12.68 -10.71
N GLU A 180 14.15 13.29 -10.61
CA GLU A 180 14.88 13.76 -11.78
C GLU A 180 15.58 12.59 -12.49
N HIS A 181 15.21 12.38 -13.75
CA HIS A 181 15.83 11.37 -14.59
C HIS A 181 16.01 11.85 -16.02
N LYS A 182 16.94 11.21 -16.75
CA LYS A 182 17.00 11.34 -18.21
C LYS A 182 15.71 10.80 -18.82
N ILE A 183 15.25 11.40 -19.93
CA ILE A 183 14.01 11.01 -20.63
C ILE A 183 13.96 9.49 -20.91
N VAL A 184 15.11 8.87 -21.19
CA VAL A 184 15.25 7.42 -21.42
C VAL A 184 14.82 6.53 -20.27
N HIS A 185 14.66 7.09 -19.07
CA HIS A 185 14.20 6.41 -17.86
C HIS A 185 12.80 6.89 -17.41
N LYS A 186 12.12 7.75 -18.19
CA LYS A 186 10.78 8.28 -17.86
C LYS A 186 9.67 7.66 -18.69
N TYR A 187 9.91 7.43 -19.97
CA TYR A 187 8.90 6.78 -20.82
C TYR A 187 8.79 5.30 -20.46
N THR A 188 7.57 4.80 -20.51
CA THR A 188 7.22 3.42 -20.15
C THR A 188 6.67 2.65 -21.33
N TRP A 189 6.38 3.31 -22.45
CA TRP A 189 5.87 2.68 -23.66
C TRP A 189 6.50 3.26 -24.93
N LYS A 190 6.68 2.40 -25.93
CA LYS A 190 7.21 2.76 -27.25
C LYS A 190 6.25 2.32 -28.34
N PHE A 191 5.95 3.23 -29.26
CA PHE A 191 5.24 2.84 -30.48
C PHE A 191 6.21 2.13 -31.45
N PRO A 192 5.70 1.24 -32.35
CA PRO A 192 6.53 0.55 -33.32
C PRO A 192 7.26 1.44 -34.33
N ASP A 193 6.88 2.71 -34.46
CA ASP A 193 7.54 3.70 -35.34
C ASP A 193 8.98 4.05 -34.90
N GLY A 194 9.40 3.62 -33.70
CA GLY A 194 10.73 3.89 -33.13
C GLY A 194 10.93 5.29 -32.54
N SER A 195 10.01 6.22 -32.80
CA SER A 195 10.12 7.63 -32.46
C SER A 195 9.19 8.04 -31.31
N THR A 196 7.97 7.51 -31.30
CA THR A 196 6.93 7.88 -30.35
C THR A 196 7.11 7.14 -29.03
N ARG A 197 7.17 7.90 -27.94
CA ARG A 197 7.43 7.38 -26.59
C ARG A 197 6.54 8.09 -25.59
N ASN A 198 5.85 7.34 -24.74
CA ASN A 198 4.92 7.87 -23.75
C ASN A 198 5.21 7.31 -22.36
N GLN A 199 4.82 8.06 -21.33
CA GLN A 199 4.72 7.57 -19.96
C GLN A 199 3.24 7.31 -19.69
N ILE A 200 2.85 6.03 -19.66
CA ILE A 200 1.45 5.59 -19.50
C ILE A 200 1.28 4.54 -18.41
N ASP A 201 2.39 4.03 -17.88
CA ASP A 201 2.44 3.13 -16.75
C ASP A 201 2.85 3.97 -15.53
N HIS A 202 2.12 3.83 -14.43
CA HIS A 202 2.28 4.73 -13.28
C HIS A 202 2.30 3.97 -11.98
N PHE A 203 3.20 4.43 -11.10
CA PHE A 203 3.25 4.07 -9.70
C PHE A 203 2.75 5.25 -8.86
N LEU A 204 1.69 5.05 -8.09
CA LEU A 204 1.15 6.03 -7.17
C LEU A 204 1.31 5.52 -5.74
N ILE A 205 1.57 6.43 -4.82
CA ILE A 205 1.67 6.14 -3.39
C ILE A 205 0.89 7.18 -2.59
N ALA A 206 0.28 6.77 -1.48
CA ALA A 206 -0.36 7.71 -0.57
C ALA A 206 0.63 8.80 -0.13
N ARG A 207 0.22 10.07 -0.24
CA ARG A 207 1.05 11.26 -0.02
C ARG A 207 1.74 11.25 1.33
N LYS A 208 1.06 10.77 2.39
CA LYS A 208 1.64 10.63 3.73
C LYS A 208 2.91 9.75 3.77
N TRP A 209 3.04 8.82 2.82
CA TRP A 209 4.17 7.92 2.65
C TRP A 209 5.09 8.33 1.50
N ARG A 210 4.92 9.52 0.92
CA ARG A 210 5.76 10.00 -0.19
C ARG A 210 7.25 9.90 0.10
N THR A 211 7.68 10.17 1.33
CA THR A 211 9.10 10.09 1.74
C THR A 211 9.65 8.67 1.81
N SER A 212 8.76 7.67 1.85
CA SER A 212 9.13 6.25 1.75
C SER A 212 9.44 5.84 0.32
N LEU A 213 8.94 6.57 -0.68
CA LEU A 213 9.29 6.34 -2.08
C LEU A 213 10.66 6.96 -2.35
N LEU A 214 11.64 6.13 -2.68
CA LEU A 214 13.03 6.53 -2.89
C LEU A 214 13.35 6.85 -4.35
N ASP A 215 12.73 6.12 -5.29
CA ASP A 215 12.97 6.29 -6.72
C ASP A 215 11.83 5.65 -7.53
N VAL A 216 11.56 6.15 -8.74
CA VAL A 216 10.64 5.53 -9.73
C VAL A 216 11.16 5.78 -11.13
N ARG A 217 11.56 4.73 -11.84
CA ARG A 217 12.13 4.87 -13.19
C ARG A 217 11.99 3.65 -14.10
N GLY A 218 12.10 3.87 -15.40
CA GLY A 218 12.08 2.85 -16.46
C GLY A 218 13.44 2.19 -16.75
N TYR A 219 13.41 0.88 -17.01
CA TYR A 219 14.55 -0.01 -17.23
C TYR A 219 14.48 -0.68 -18.62
N ARG A 220 15.04 -0.01 -19.63
CA ARG A 220 14.96 -0.45 -21.04
C ARG A 220 15.59 -1.81 -21.34
N GLY A 221 16.56 -2.28 -20.54
CA GLY A 221 17.21 -3.59 -20.69
C GLY A 221 16.48 -4.74 -20.00
N ALA A 222 15.32 -4.47 -19.42
CA ALA A 222 14.57 -5.40 -18.60
C ALA A 222 13.27 -5.91 -19.27
N GLY A 223 12.96 -5.45 -20.48
CA GLY A 223 11.72 -5.84 -21.18
C GLY A 223 11.70 -7.31 -21.62
N ALA A 224 10.58 -7.98 -21.39
CA ALA A 224 10.30 -9.34 -21.85
C ALA A 224 9.65 -9.34 -23.26
N GLN A 225 10.30 -8.67 -24.22
CA GLN A 225 9.77 -8.47 -25.60
C GLN A 225 8.39 -7.80 -25.63
N SER A 226 8.18 -6.79 -24.77
CA SER A 226 6.99 -5.93 -24.77
C SER A 226 7.32 -4.57 -25.38
N ASP A 227 6.29 -3.93 -25.92
CA ASP A 227 6.24 -2.50 -26.26
C ASP A 227 6.29 -1.60 -25.02
N HIS A 228 5.92 -2.15 -23.86
CA HIS A 228 6.14 -1.53 -22.56
C HIS A 228 7.54 -1.81 -21.99
N ILE A 229 7.94 -0.91 -21.10
CA ILE A 229 9.24 -0.90 -20.45
C ILE A 229 9.00 -1.03 -18.96
N LEU A 230 9.71 -2.00 -18.40
CA LEU A 230 9.73 -2.26 -16.96
C LEU A 230 10.00 -0.97 -16.18
N MET A 231 9.07 -0.55 -15.34
CA MET A 231 9.27 0.56 -14.41
C MET A 231 9.40 0.02 -13.00
N ILE A 232 10.45 0.45 -12.30
CA ILE A 232 10.72 0.01 -10.92
C ILE A 232 10.59 1.20 -9.99
N ALA A 233 9.82 1.01 -8.93
CA ALA A 233 9.67 1.91 -7.79
C ALA A 233 10.38 1.30 -6.57
N HIS A 234 11.31 2.03 -5.99
CA HIS A 234 12.04 1.63 -4.78
C HIS A 234 11.36 2.26 -3.57
N ILE A 235 10.88 1.45 -2.63
CA ILE A 235 10.18 1.89 -1.44
C ILE A 235 10.92 1.42 -0.21
N GLN A 236 11.18 2.35 0.70
CA GLN A 236 11.64 2.05 2.04
C GLN A 236 10.65 2.60 3.05
N ILE A 237 10.03 1.75 3.87
CA ILE A 237 9.01 2.20 4.83
C ILE A 237 9.68 3.07 5.90
N LYS A 238 9.48 4.39 5.80
CA LYS A 238 9.98 5.35 6.78
C LYS A 238 8.85 5.79 7.69
N LEU A 239 8.97 5.47 8.97
CA LEU A 239 8.07 5.99 9.99
C LEU A 239 8.45 7.42 10.34
N ARG A 240 7.47 8.32 10.36
CA ARG A 240 7.68 9.66 10.90
C ARG A 240 7.79 9.55 12.42
N ALA A 241 8.92 9.95 12.98
CA ALA A 241 9.05 10.13 14.42
C ALA A 241 8.01 11.19 14.88
N GLN A 242 7.13 10.83 15.82
CA GLN A 242 6.30 11.81 16.49
C GLN A 242 7.21 12.75 17.28
N LYS A 243 7.24 14.03 16.90
CA LYS A 243 7.79 15.07 17.77
C LYS A 243 6.87 15.12 18.98
N LYS A 244 7.33 14.62 20.12
CA LYS A 244 6.62 14.84 21.39
C LYS A 244 6.56 16.35 21.62
N THR A 245 5.36 16.91 21.64
CA THR A 245 5.14 18.26 22.12
C THR A 245 5.63 18.33 23.57
N GLN A 246 6.08 19.47 24.10
CA GLN A 246 6.45 19.56 25.52
C GLN A 246 5.31 19.12 26.46
N GLN A 247 4.06 19.19 26.02
CA GLN A 247 2.90 18.63 26.72
C GLN A 247 2.84 17.09 26.72
N ASP A 248 3.39 16.42 25.69
CA ASP A 248 3.47 14.94 25.58
C ASP A 248 4.76 14.37 26.20
N LEU A 249 5.74 15.23 26.50
CA LEU A 249 6.86 14.91 27.37
C LEU A 249 6.36 14.80 28.80
N LYS A 250 5.62 13.72 29.06
CA LYS A 250 5.36 13.14 30.38
C LYS A 250 4.63 14.09 31.36
N LYS A 251 3.32 13.88 31.51
CA LYS A 251 2.81 13.71 32.88
C LYS A 251 3.41 12.42 33.42
N LEU A 252 4.65 12.49 33.92
CA LEU A 252 5.14 11.51 34.87
C LEU A 252 4.29 11.71 36.11
N TYR A 253 3.35 10.80 36.32
CA TYR A 253 2.68 10.75 37.61
C TYR A 253 3.74 10.28 38.62
N ASP A 254 3.90 11.05 39.68
CA ASP A 254 4.74 10.69 40.81
C ASP A 254 4.07 9.53 41.54
N THR A 255 4.33 8.31 41.06
CA THR A 255 3.74 7.08 41.58
C THR A 255 4.35 6.69 42.94
N ASP A 256 5.50 7.25 43.30
CA ASP A 256 6.15 6.99 44.59
C ASP A 256 5.30 7.53 45.74
N LYS A 257 4.55 8.62 45.51
CA LYS A 257 3.55 9.13 46.47
C LYS A 257 2.42 8.15 46.76
N LEU A 258 2.16 7.16 45.90
CA LEU A 258 1.16 6.11 46.17
C LEU A 258 1.67 5.02 47.13
N GLN A 259 2.94 5.06 47.54
CA GLN A 259 3.45 4.22 48.63
C GLN A 259 2.92 4.67 49.99
N ASP A 260 2.61 5.96 50.14
CA ASP A 260 1.93 6.48 51.32
C ASP A 260 0.47 6.03 51.34
N GLN A 261 0.07 5.36 52.43
CA GLN A 261 -1.23 4.73 52.55
C GLN A 261 -2.40 5.73 52.53
N LYS A 262 -2.18 6.95 53.03
CA LYS A 262 -3.18 8.02 53.05
C LYS A 262 -3.36 8.59 51.65
N ILE A 263 -2.26 8.92 50.96
CA ILE A 263 -2.29 9.44 49.59
C ILE A 263 -2.93 8.43 48.64
N ARG A 264 -2.59 7.15 48.79
CA ARG A 264 -3.20 6.05 48.00
C ARG A 264 -4.71 5.99 48.21
N ARG A 265 -5.17 6.10 49.46
CA ARG A 265 -6.60 6.04 49.80
C ARG A 265 -7.37 7.23 49.22
N ASP A 266 -6.83 8.43 49.38
CA ASP A 266 -7.44 9.66 48.86
C ASP A 266 -7.49 9.66 47.32
N PHE A 267 -6.44 9.15 46.68
CA PHE A 267 -6.40 8.97 45.22
C PHE A 267 -7.47 7.97 44.75
N CYS A 268 -7.61 6.82 45.40
CA CYS A 268 -8.64 5.83 45.07
C CYS A 268 -10.06 6.41 45.23
N ILE A 269 -10.32 7.16 46.30
CA ILE A 269 -11.62 7.81 46.53
C ILE A 269 -11.90 8.87 45.45
N SER A 270 -10.90 9.69 45.11
CA SER A 270 -11.03 10.69 44.04
C SER A 270 -11.33 10.04 42.69
N LEU A 271 -10.63 8.95 42.37
CA LEU A 271 -10.84 8.19 41.15
C LEU A 271 -12.25 7.60 41.12
N TRP A 272 -12.69 6.98 42.22
CA TRP A 272 -14.01 6.39 42.37
C TRP A 272 -15.11 7.43 42.17
N ASN A 273 -15.04 8.56 42.87
CA ASN A 273 -16.01 9.66 42.73
C ASN A 273 -16.12 10.16 41.29
N LYS A 274 -14.98 10.28 40.60
CA LYS A 274 -14.93 10.79 39.22
C LYS A 274 -15.58 9.83 38.23
N PHE A 275 -15.41 8.52 38.40
CA PHE A 275 -16.04 7.50 37.55
C PHE A 275 -17.50 7.21 37.95
N ASN A 276 -17.86 7.31 39.23
CA ASN A 276 -19.24 7.20 39.67
C ASN A 276 -20.13 8.32 39.11
N ALA A 277 -19.60 9.55 39.03
CA ALA A 277 -20.30 10.66 38.39
C ALA A 277 -20.60 10.40 36.89
N LEU A 278 -19.83 9.53 36.23
CA LEU A 278 -20.07 9.09 34.85
C LEU A 278 -21.09 7.95 34.78
N ALA A 279 -21.12 7.06 35.78
CA ALA A 279 -22.06 5.95 35.91
C ALA A 279 -23.51 6.42 36.10
N VAL A 280 -23.73 7.47 36.89
CA VAL A 280 -25.06 8.07 37.14
C VAL A 280 -25.70 8.60 35.84
N LYS A 281 -24.92 8.90 34.80
CA LYS A 281 -25.45 9.32 33.49
C LYS A 281 -25.88 8.16 32.57
N ALA A 282 -25.49 6.93 32.88
CA ALA A 282 -25.71 5.76 32.02
C ALA A 282 -26.91 4.88 32.44
N ASN A 283 -27.59 5.20 33.54
CA ASN A 283 -28.80 4.52 34.06
C ASN A 283 -28.69 3.01 34.35
N ASP A 284 -27.49 2.43 34.43
CA ASP A 284 -27.26 1.05 34.86
C ASP A 284 -26.33 1.02 36.09
N SER A 285 -26.91 1.07 37.28
CA SER A 285 -26.16 1.10 38.55
C SER A 285 -25.67 -0.27 39.02
N GLU A 286 -26.28 -1.37 38.57
CA GLU A 286 -25.95 -2.73 39.02
C GLU A 286 -24.75 -3.33 38.28
N SER A 287 -24.57 -3.07 36.98
CA SER A 287 -23.46 -3.66 36.21
C SER A 287 -22.10 -3.02 36.49
N LEU A 288 -22.09 -1.79 36.99
CA LEU A 288 -20.86 -1.01 37.22
C LEU A 288 -20.16 -1.38 38.53
N TYR A 289 -20.89 -1.82 39.56
CA TYR A 289 -20.30 -2.31 40.81
C TYR A 289 -19.52 -3.62 40.59
N ASP A 290 -20.07 -4.53 39.78
CA ASP A 290 -19.40 -5.77 39.39
C ASP A 290 -18.20 -5.52 38.46
N LEU A 291 -18.32 -4.59 37.50
CA LEU A 291 -17.22 -4.22 36.61
C LEU A 291 -16.08 -3.52 37.37
N THR A 292 -16.41 -2.67 38.35
CA THR A 292 -15.40 -1.96 39.17
C THR A 292 -14.70 -2.90 40.15
N MET A 293 -15.40 -3.87 40.74
CA MET A 293 -14.76 -4.92 41.55
C MET A 293 -13.88 -5.85 40.71
N GLN A 294 -14.27 -6.17 39.47
CA GLN A 294 -13.44 -6.96 38.54
C GLN A 294 -12.24 -6.21 37.94
N ILE A 295 -12.23 -4.86 37.94
CA ILE A 295 -11.12 -4.06 37.40
C ILE A 295 -10.15 -3.62 38.50
N ILE A 296 -10.64 -3.32 39.70
CA ILE A 296 -9.85 -2.73 40.79
C ILE A 296 -9.17 -3.81 41.65
N PHE A 297 -9.83 -4.92 41.98
CA PHE A 297 -9.22 -5.97 42.79
C PHE A 297 -8.07 -6.76 42.10
N PRO A 298 -8.04 -6.98 40.78
CA PRO A 298 -6.91 -7.64 40.14
C PRO A 298 -5.79 -6.69 39.68
N PHE A 299 -5.80 -5.42 40.09
CA PHE A 299 -4.72 -4.47 39.72
C PHE A 299 -3.36 -4.87 40.32
N GLU A 300 -3.35 -5.59 41.45
CA GLU A 300 -2.12 -6.19 42.02
C GLU A 300 -1.61 -7.38 41.18
N TYR A 301 -2.47 -8.09 40.44
CA TYR A 301 -2.09 -9.25 39.62
C TYR A 301 -1.72 -8.89 38.17
N ARG A 302 -2.34 -7.85 37.57
CA ARG A 302 -2.11 -7.50 36.15
C ARG A 302 -0.81 -6.75 35.88
N LEU A 303 -0.21 -6.09 36.88
CA LEU A 303 1.11 -5.46 36.70
C LEU A 303 2.21 -6.52 36.45
N ASN A 304 2.10 -7.69 37.06
CA ASN A 304 3.02 -8.82 36.84
C ASN A 304 2.78 -9.52 35.49
N MET A 305 1.55 -9.55 34.98
CA MET A 305 1.22 -10.21 33.71
C MET A 305 1.67 -9.39 32.49
N LEU A 306 1.65 -8.06 32.58
CA LEU A 306 2.13 -7.17 31.51
C LEU A 306 3.65 -7.21 31.32
N MET A 307 4.42 -7.62 32.34
CA MET A 307 5.86 -7.87 32.18
C MET A 307 6.15 -9.18 31.42
N ASN A 308 5.23 -10.14 31.40
CA ASN A 308 5.42 -11.44 30.75
C ASN A 308 4.79 -11.55 29.34
N ALA A 309 4.02 -10.56 28.89
CA ALA A 309 3.38 -10.57 27.57
C ALA A 309 4.33 -10.31 26.38
N HIS A 310 5.64 -10.17 26.61
CA HIS A 310 6.66 -10.00 25.56
C HIS A 310 6.94 -11.25 24.72
N ILE A 311 6.38 -12.41 25.08
CA ILE A 311 6.79 -13.71 24.52
C ILE A 311 5.88 -14.19 23.36
N TYR A 312 4.65 -13.68 23.20
CA TYR A 312 3.72 -14.17 22.18
C TYR A 312 3.72 -13.42 20.84
N ARG A 313 4.52 -12.35 20.68
CA ARG A 313 4.56 -11.55 19.44
C ARG A 313 5.47 -12.11 18.34
N ARG A 314 6.22 -13.18 18.62
CA ARG A 314 7.39 -13.62 17.82
C ARG A 314 7.12 -14.55 16.64
N SER A 315 5.89 -14.98 16.35
CA SER A 315 5.66 -15.98 15.30
C SER A 315 5.51 -15.44 13.87
N LEU A 316 5.52 -14.12 13.65
CA LEU A 316 5.47 -13.49 12.31
C LEU A 316 6.58 -12.45 12.05
N GLU A 317 7.40 -12.14 13.06
CA GLU A 317 8.48 -11.14 12.98
C GLU A 317 9.68 -11.51 12.08
N PRO A 318 10.09 -12.79 11.89
CA PRO A 318 11.35 -13.07 11.19
C PRO A 318 11.31 -12.87 9.67
N LEU A 319 10.20 -12.41 9.06
CA LEU A 319 10.13 -12.13 7.63
C LEU A 319 9.57 -10.74 7.29
N ALA A 320 8.84 -10.11 8.22
CA ALA A 320 8.23 -8.79 8.01
C ALA A 320 9.25 -7.68 7.74
N HIS A 321 10.49 -7.84 8.24
CA HIS A 321 11.61 -6.92 8.00
C HIS A 321 12.10 -6.91 6.54
N LEU A 322 11.90 -7.99 5.79
CA LEU A 322 12.27 -8.03 4.37
C LEU A 322 11.44 -7.06 3.53
N LEU A 323 10.21 -6.73 3.96
CA LEU A 323 9.37 -5.73 3.29
C LEU A 323 9.72 -4.27 3.63
N GLU A 324 10.73 -4.03 4.47
CA GLU A 324 11.16 -2.66 4.76
C GLU A 324 11.80 -1.99 3.55
N TYR A 325 12.31 -2.79 2.61
CA TYR A 325 12.89 -2.36 1.34
C TYR A 325 12.21 -3.12 0.20
N MET A 326 11.14 -2.53 -0.31
CA MET A 326 10.30 -3.12 -1.35
C MET A 326 10.62 -2.52 -2.69
N ASN A 327 10.89 -3.39 -3.67
CA ASN A 327 10.92 -2.99 -5.07
C ASN A 327 9.58 -3.37 -5.72
N PHE A 328 8.86 -2.35 -6.17
CA PHE A 328 7.63 -2.48 -6.94
C PHE A 328 7.93 -2.36 -8.39
N VAL A 329 7.33 -3.21 -9.20
CA VAL A 329 7.56 -3.16 -10.63
C VAL A 329 6.28 -3.17 -11.41
N LEU A 330 6.28 -2.41 -12.50
CA LEU A 330 5.19 -2.21 -13.42
C LEU A 330 5.60 -2.62 -14.82
N VAL A 331 4.73 -3.37 -15.48
CA VAL A 331 4.95 -3.96 -16.81
C VAL A 331 4.03 -3.37 -17.83
#